data_AF-A0A0B2RVZ4-F1
#
_entry.id   AF-A0A0B2RVZ4-F1
#
_cell.length_a   1.000
_cell.length_b   1.000
_cell.length_c   1.000
_cell.angle_alpha   90.00
_cell.angle_beta   90.00
_cell.angle_gamma   90.00
#
_symmetry.space_group_name_H-M   'P 1'
#
loop_
_entity.id
_entity.type
_entity.pdbx_description
1 polymer ?
#
loop_
_entity_poly.entity_id
_entity_poly.type
_entity_poly.pdbx_seq_one_letter_code
_entity_poly.pdbx_strand_id
1 'polypeptide(L)'
;MWAHAERFGMPSPPKKIIATGGASANHCILSAIASIFGCDVYTVQRPDSASLGAALRAAHGWLCNKKGGFLPISDMYMHKLEKTSLSCKLSVSAGDQELVSKYATLMNKRIEIENQLVQKLGRC
;
A
#
# COMPACT_ATOMS: atom_id res chain seq x y z
N MET A 1 4.33 9.86 -2.71
CA MET A 1 5.72 9.61 -3.19
C MET A 1 6.55 9.13 -2.02
N TRP A 2 7.57 8.27 -2.22
CA TRP A 2 8.30 7.60 -1.14
C TRP A 2 8.80 8.60 -0.05
N ALA A 3 9.42 9.72 -0.41
CA ALA A 3 9.86 10.69 0.61
C ALA A 3 8.75 11.29 1.49
N HIS A 4 7.51 11.36 0.99
CA HIS A 4 6.40 11.82 1.81
C HIS A 4 5.95 10.72 2.79
N ALA A 5 6.03 9.45 2.38
CA ALA A 5 5.76 8.33 3.28
C ALA A 5 6.79 8.28 4.42
N GLU A 6 8.06 8.55 4.13
CA GLU A 6 9.13 8.63 5.11
C GLU A 6 8.87 9.72 6.18
N ARG A 7 8.32 10.88 5.79
CA ARG A 7 7.96 11.96 6.74
C ARG A 7 6.94 11.55 7.80
N PHE A 8 6.10 10.56 7.51
CA PHE A 8 5.11 10.02 8.46
C PHE A 8 5.55 8.66 9.03
N GLY A 9 6.84 8.33 8.96
CA GLY A 9 7.44 7.19 9.66
C GLY A 9 7.40 5.85 8.90
N MET A 10 7.07 5.86 7.60
CA MET A 10 7.11 4.62 6.81
C MET A 10 8.56 4.23 6.45
N PRO A 11 8.86 2.91 6.38
CA PRO A 11 10.20 2.44 6.02
C PRO A 11 10.59 2.84 4.60
N SER A 12 11.89 3.09 4.45
CA SER A 12 12.49 3.69 3.27
C SER A 12 13.76 2.91 2.88
N PRO A 13 13.75 2.04 1.84
CA PRO A 13 12.64 1.65 0.95
C PRO A 13 11.55 0.80 1.61
N PRO A 14 10.34 0.76 1.04
CA PRO A 14 9.32 -0.19 1.46
C PRO A 14 9.77 -1.63 1.21
N LYS A 15 9.45 -2.55 2.12
CA LYS A 15 9.76 -3.99 1.95
C LYS A 15 8.85 -4.67 0.93
N LYS A 16 7.60 -4.22 0.85
CA LYS A 16 6.60 -4.71 -0.10
C LYS A 16 5.52 -3.67 -0.33
N ILE A 17 4.89 -3.71 -1.49
CA ILE A 17 3.70 -2.93 -1.81
C ILE A 17 2.54 -3.89 -2.12
N ILE A 18 1.35 -3.58 -1.62
CA ILE A 18 0.11 -4.27 -1.99
C ILE A 18 -0.73 -3.29 -2.79
N ALA A 19 -0.79 -3.47 -4.10
CA ALA A 19 -1.59 -2.66 -5.00
C ALA A 19 -3.04 -3.17 -5.01
N THR A 20 -3.98 -2.26 -4.81
CA THR A 20 -5.43 -2.53 -4.85
C THR A 20 -6.15 -1.46 -5.67
N GLY A 21 -7.45 -1.63 -5.90
CA GLY A 21 -8.23 -0.76 -6.78
C GLY A 21 -8.13 -1.15 -8.26
N GLY A 22 -8.88 -0.48 -9.14
CA GLY A 22 -8.94 -0.85 -10.56
C GLY A 22 -7.59 -0.83 -11.29
N ALA A 23 -6.71 0.11 -10.93
CA ALA A 23 -5.37 0.23 -11.52
C ALA A 23 -4.47 -0.98 -11.24
N SER A 24 -4.75 -1.77 -10.19
CA SER A 24 -3.97 -2.97 -9.88
C SER A 24 -4.16 -4.10 -10.89
N ALA A 25 -5.12 -3.98 -11.82
CA ALA A 25 -5.28 -4.90 -12.94
C ALA A 25 -4.29 -4.61 -14.10
N ASN A 26 -3.64 -3.44 -14.11
CA ASN A 26 -2.73 -3.04 -15.18
C ASN A 26 -1.27 -3.38 -14.83
N HIS A 27 -0.72 -4.40 -15.50
CA HIS A 27 0.64 -4.86 -15.28
C HIS A 27 1.70 -3.77 -15.50
N CYS A 28 1.55 -2.90 -16.51
CA CYS A 28 2.51 -1.83 -16.77
C CYS A 28 2.58 -0.84 -15.60
N ILE A 29 1.45 -0.54 -14.97
CA ILE A 29 1.42 0.30 -13.76
C ILE A 29 2.14 -0.41 -12.61
N LEU A 30 1.87 -1.70 -12.41
CA LEU A 30 2.54 -2.49 -11.36
C LEU A 30 4.05 -2.55 -11.56
N SER A 31 4.51 -2.76 -12.80
CA SER A 31 5.93 -2.76 -13.14
C SER A 31 6.59 -1.41 -12.88
N ALA A 32 5.93 -0.32 -13.29
CA ALA A 32 6.44 1.03 -13.00
C ALA A 32 6.59 1.25 -11.48
N ILE A 33 5.62 0.81 -10.67
CA ILE A 33 5.70 0.89 -9.21
C ILE A 33 6.88 0.05 -8.69
N ALA A 34 7.00 -1.21 -9.11
CA ALA A 34 8.07 -2.10 -8.66
C ALA A 34 9.47 -1.56 -9.00
N SER A 35 9.61 -0.94 -10.18
CA SER A 35 10.84 -0.30 -10.64
C SER A 35 11.17 1.00 -9.89
N ILE A 36 10.17 1.84 -9.59
CA ILE A 36 10.38 3.11 -8.89
C ILE A 36 10.68 2.89 -7.40
N PHE A 37 9.97 1.96 -6.77
CA PHE A 37 10.09 1.72 -5.33
C PHE A 37 11.11 0.64 -4.96
N GLY A 38 11.59 -0.13 -5.94
CA GLY A 38 12.60 -1.16 -5.73
C GLY A 38 12.14 -2.30 -4.82
N CYS A 39 10.85 -2.63 -4.85
CA CYS A 39 10.28 -3.65 -3.98
C CYS A 39 9.21 -4.49 -4.68
N ASP A 40 8.96 -5.68 -4.15
CA ASP A 40 7.92 -6.57 -4.65
C ASP A 40 6.52 -5.96 -4.53
N VAL A 41 5.77 -6.04 -5.63
CA VAL A 41 4.39 -5.57 -5.74
C VAL A 41 3.45 -6.77 -5.79
N TYR A 42 2.57 -6.83 -4.80
CA TYR A 42 1.54 -7.83 -4.65
C TYR A 42 0.19 -7.26 -5.06
N THR A 43 -0.71 -8.09 -5.55
CA THR A 43 -2.13 -7.74 -5.72
C THR A 43 -3.00 -8.73 -4.97
N VAL A 44 -4.18 -8.27 -4.58
CA VAL A 44 -5.22 -9.13 -4.02
C VAL A 44 -6.10 -9.70 -5.12
N GLN A 45 -6.79 -10.83 -4.87
CA GLN A 45 -7.59 -11.52 -5.89
C GLN A 45 -8.64 -10.64 -6.59
N ARG A 46 -9.16 -9.62 -5.90
CA ARG A 46 -10.16 -8.69 -6.46
C ARG A 46 -9.71 -7.24 -6.31
N PRO A 47 -9.78 -6.42 -7.37
CA PRO A 47 -9.41 -5.00 -7.29
C PRO A 47 -10.31 -4.22 -6.32
N ASP A 48 -11.52 -4.69 -6.03
CA ASP A 48 -12.52 -4.02 -5.18
C ASP A 48 -12.25 -4.19 -3.66
N SER A 49 -11.03 -3.91 -3.21
CA SER A 49 -10.63 -4.03 -1.80
C SER A 49 -11.47 -3.15 -0.87
N ALA A 50 -11.92 -1.99 -1.35
CA ALA A 50 -12.71 -1.04 -0.57
C ALA A 50 -14.10 -1.61 -0.21
N SER A 51 -14.80 -2.21 -1.17
CA SER A 51 -16.12 -2.83 -0.93
C SER A 51 -15.98 -4.08 -0.06
N LEU A 52 -14.92 -4.88 -0.27
CA LEU A 52 -14.58 -6.00 0.60
C LEU A 52 -14.33 -5.55 2.04
N GLY A 53 -13.59 -4.47 2.24
CA GLY A 53 -13.33 -3.89 3.56
C GLY A 53 -14.61 -3.37 4.23
N ALA A 54 -15.54 -2.78 3.47
CA ALA A 54 -16.84 -2.36 3.99
C ALA A 54 -17.70 -3.55 4.43
N ALA A 55 -17.77 -4.61 3.61
CA ALA A 55 -18.48 -5.83 3.95
C ALA A 55 -17.86 -6.51 5.19
N LEU A 56 -16.53 -6.53 5.30
CA LEU A 56 -15.82 -7.07 6.46
C LEU A 56 -16.18 -6.30 7.75
N ARG A 57 -16.19 -4.95 7.70
CA ARG A 57 -16.61 -4.13 8.85
C ARG A 57 -18.08 -4.32 9.22
N ALA A 58 -18.97 -4.46 8.24
CA ALA A 58 -20.39 -4.74 8.50
C ALA A 58 -20.59 -6.10 9.18
N ALA A 59 -19.91 -7.14 8.68
CA ALA A 59 -19.92 -8.47 9.29
C ALA A 59 -19.33 -8.45 10.71
N HIS A 60 -18.26 -7.70 10.93
CA HIS A 60 -17.63 -7.52 12.24
C HIS A 60 -18.60 -6.88 13.25
N GLY A 61 -19.28 -5.81 12.85
CA GLY A 61 -20.29 -5.14 13.69
C GLY A 61 -21.44 -6.07 14.08
N TRP A 62 -21.95 -6.86 13.13
CA TRP A 62 -22.99 -7.86 13.39
C TRP A 62 -22.53 -8.93 14.39
N LEU A 63 -21.30 -9.44 14.23
CA LEU A 63 -20.74 -10.45 15.15
C LEU A 63 -20.54 -9.88 16.57
N CYS A 64 -20.04 -8.65 16.69
CA CYS A 64 -19.87 -8.00 17.99
C CYS A 64 -21.22 -7.82 18.69
N ASN A 65 -22.25 -7.37 17.95
CA ASN A 65 -23.60 -7.25 18.48
C ASN A 65 -24.16 -8.60 18.96
N LYS A 66 -23.95 -9.67 18.17
CA LYS A 66 -24.40 -11.02 18.54
C LYS A 66 -23.68 -11.58 19.77
N LYS A 67 -22.40 -11.28 19.96
CA LYS A 67 -21.62 -11.70 21.13
C LYS A 67 -21.89 -10.82 22.36
N GLY A 68 -22.45 -9.63 22.18
CA GLY A 68 -22.62 -8.63 23.25
C GLY A 68 -21.34 -7.89 23.62
N GLY A 69 -20.37 -7.82 22.70
CA GLY A 69 -19.07 -7.18 22.97
C GLY A 69 -18.10 -7.24 21.79
N PHE A 70 -16.99 -6.54 21.91
CA PHE A 70 -15.97 -6.49 20.85
C PHE A 70 -15.34 -7.87 20.59
N LEU A 71 -15.22 -8.22 19.31
CA LEU A 71 -14.46 -9.37 18.82
C LEU A 71 -13.21 -8.88 18.12
N PRO A 72 -12.02 -9.43 18.39
CA PRO A 72 -10.86 -9.20 17.54
C PRO A 72 -11.16 -9.54 16.07
N ILE A 73 -10.82 -8.63 15.14
CA ILE A 73 -11.07 -8.83 13.70
C ILE A 73 -10.33 -10.08 13.18
N SER A 74 -9.18 -10.43 13.77
CA SER A 74 -8.45 -11.68 13.51
C SER A 74 -9.32 -12.92 13.62
N ASP A 75 -10.22 -12.96 14.61
CA ASP A 75 -11.06 -14.12 14.89
C ASP A 75 -12.05 -14.39 13.75
N MET A 76 -12.30 -13.40 12.89
CA MET A 76 -13.15 -13.56 11.71
C MET A 76 -12.50 -14.41 10.62
N TYR A 77 -11.16 -14.41 10.50
CA TYR A 77 -10.47 -15.01 9.34
C TYR A 77 -9.26 -15.89 9.67
N MET A 78 -8.72 -15.91 10.90
CA MET A 78 -7.50 -16.67 11.25
C MET A 78 -7.54 -18.13 10.81
N HIS A 79 -8.68 -18.81 10.95
CA HIS A 79 -8.86 -20.23 10.57
C HIS A 79 -9.50 -20.43 9.19
N LYS A 80 -9.71 -19.35 8.44
CA LYS A 80 -10.45 -19.35 7.18
C LYS A 80 -9.74 -18.60 6.06
N LEU A 81 -8.47 -18.23 6.24
CA LEU A 81 -7.74 -17.35 5.31
C LEU A 81 -7.72 -17.91 3.88
N GLU A 82 -7.49 -19.21 3.71
CA GLU A 82 -7.50 -19.88 2.40
C GLU A 82 -8.87 -19.87 1.70
N LYS A 83 -9.95 -19.72 2.47
CA LYS A 83 -11.33 -19.64 1.98
C LYS A 83 -11.80 -18.20 1.76
N THR A 84 -10.91 -17.22 1.95
CA THR A 84 -11.23 -15.80 1.85
C THR A 84 -10.51 -15.15 0.68
N SER A 85 -11.09 -14.07 0.13
CA SER A 85 -10.44 -13.24 -0.90
C SER A 85 -9.34 -12.31 -0.35
N LEU A 86 -8.87 -12.54 0.88
CA LEU A 86 -7.87 -11.72 1.57
C LEU A 86 -6.43 -12.11 1.22
N SER A 87 -6.22 -13.18 0.45
CA SER A 87 -4.89 -13.60 0.02
C SER A 87 -4.27 -12.59 -0.96
N CYS A 88 -2.98 -12.32 -0.76
CA CYS A 88 -2.17 -11.50 -1.65
C CYS A 88 -1.26 -12.42 -2.48
N LYS A 89 -1.16 -12.16 -3.78
CA LYS A 89 -0.26 -12.85 -4.70
C LYS A 89 0.83 -11.89 -5.18
N LEU A 90 2.06 -12.37 -5.30
CA LEU A 90 3.12 -11.61 -5.94
C LEU A 90 2.77 -11.41 -7.42
N SER A 91 2.76 -10.15 -7.86
CA SER A 91 2.37 -9.78 -9.22
C SER A 91 3.55 -9.28 -10.03
N VAL A 92 4.43 -8.48 -9.42
CA VAL A 92 5.69 -8.04 -10.04
C VAL A 92 6.78 -8.03 -8.98
N SER A 93 7.94 -8.59 -9.31
CA SER A 93 9.14 -8.53 -8.45
C SER A 93 9.79 -7.15 -8.47
N ALA A 94 10.60 -6.85 -7.46
CA ALA A 94 11.43 -5.65 -7.43
C ALA A 94 12.18 -5.41 -8.76
N GLY A 95 12.24 -4.16 -9.19
CA GLY A 95 12.96 -3.77 -10.40
C GLY A 95 14.46 -3.61 -10.18
N ASP A 96 15.15 -3.14 -11.22
CA ASP A 96 16.59 -2.92 -11.23
C ASP A 96 17.06 -1.90 -10.17
N GLN A 97 18.07 -2.29 -9.39
CA GLN A 97 18.64 -1.50 -8.30
C GLN A 97 19.35 -0.23 -8.80
N GLU A 98 19.88 -0.23 -10.03
CA GLU A 98 20.50 0.95 -10.62
C GLU A 98 19.46 2.05 -10.87
N LEU A 99 18.30 1.67 -11.40
CA LEU A 99 17.17 2.59 -11.64
C LEU A 99 16.64 3.17 -10.33
N VAL A 100 16.48 2.34 -9.29
CA VAL A 100 16.06 2.78 -7.96
C VAL A 100 17.03 3.82 -7.40
N SER A 101 18.33 3.59 -7.53
CA SER A 101 19.37 4.51 -7.06
C SER A 101 19.32 5.85 -7.80
N LYS A 102 19.17 5.84 -9.13
CA LYS A 102 18.99 7.05 -9.94
C LYS A 102 17.73 7.82 -9.53
N TYR A 103 16.62 7.11 -9.33
CA TYR A 103 15.36 7.71 -8.88
C TYR A 103 15.49 8.33 -7.49
N ALA A 104 16.21 7.67 -6.57
CA ALA A 104 16.46 8.19 -5.23
C ALA A 104 17.25 9.52 -5.26
N THR A 105 18.26 9.65 -6.14
CA THR A 105 18.99 10.92 -6.31
C THR A 105 18.06 12.05 -6.77
N LEU A 106 17.21 11.79 -7.78
CA LEU A 106 16.23 12.76 -8.27
C LEU A 106 15.20 13.12 -7.18
N MET A 107 14.80 12.14 -6.38
CA MET A 107 13.86 12.34 -5.28
C MET A 107 14.41 13.28 -4.22
N ASN A 108 15.68 13.13 -3.83
CA ASN A 108 16.34 14.04 -2.89
C ASN A 108 16.33 15.47 -3.41
N LYS A 109 16.65 15.67 -4.70
CA LYS A 109 16.62 17.00 -5.31
C LYS A 109 15.21 17.59 -5.35
N ARG A 110 14.20 16.77 -5.64
CA ARG A 110 12.79 17.20 -5.60
C ARG A 110 12.39 17.67 -4.19
N ILE A 111 12.77 16.95 -3.14
CA ILE A 111 12.46 17.32 -1.75
C ILE A 111 13.13 18.65 -1.39
N GLU A 112 14.39 18.84 -1.77
CA GLU A 112 15.12 20.09 -1.54
C GLU A 112 14.38 21.28 -2.17
N ILE A 113 13.98 21.15 -3.44
CA ILE A 113 13.22 22.19 -4.16
C ILE A 113 11.85 22.41 -3.50
N GLU A 114 11.14 21.35 -3.15
CA GLU A 114 9.83 21.43 -2.46
C GLU A 114 9.95 22.19 -1.13
N ASN A 115 10.99 21.90 -0.33
CA ASN A 115 11.24 22.57 0.94
C ASN A 115 11.56 24.06 0.75
N GLN A 116 12.40 24.40 -0.24
CA GLN A 116 12.71 25.79 -0.58
C GLN A 116 11.45 26.56 -1.03
N LEU A 117 10.59 25.94 -1.82
CA LEU A 117 9.32 26.54 -2.26
C LEU A 117 8.37 26.76 -1.07
N VAL A 118 8.26 25.78 -0.17
CA VAL A 118 7.44 25.91 1.05
C VAL A 118 7.97 27.02 1.95
N GLN A 119 9.29 27.15 2.13
CA GLN A 119 9.86 28.26 2.92
C GLN A 119 9.62 29.63 2.28
N LYS A 120 9.69 29.72 0.95
CA LYS A 120 9.56 30.99 0.22
C LYS A 120 8.12 31.45 0.02
N LEU A 121 7.20 30.51 -0.23
CA LEU A 121 5.82 30.77 -0.66
C LEU A 121 4.77 30.21 0.30
N GLY A 122 5.17 29.37 1.25
CA GLY A 122 4.27 28.83 2.25
C GLY A 122 3.71 29.95 3.11
N ARG A 123 2.39 29.92 3.31
CA ARG A 123 1.73 30.83 4.24
C ARG A 123 1.96 30.32 5.65
N CYS A 124 2.35 31.22 6.55
CA CYS A 124 2.39 30.97 7.99
C CYS A 124 1.01 30.58 8.53
#